data_AF-A0A0S7XPG2-F1
#
_entry.id   AF-A0A0S7XPG2-F1
#
_cell.length_a   1.000
_cell.length_b   1.000
_cell.length_c   1.000
_cell.angle_alpha   90.00
_cell.angle_beta   90.00
_cell.angle_gamma   90.00
#
_symmetry.space_group_name_H-M   'P 1'
#
loop_
_entity.id
_entity.type
_entity.pdbx_description
1 polymer ?
#
loop_
_entity_poly.entity_id
_entity_poly.type
_entity_poly.pdbx_seq_one_letter_code
_entity_poly.pdbx_strand_id
1 'polypeptide(L)' 'MNWTNKISIRQIEALLESRQEKSLIELLSGLHPADIADLINHLSSDDQKKKIFFLLDVEIASEVIVELSEN' A
#
# COMPACT_ATOMS: atom_id res chain seq x y z
N MET A 1 -7.63 8.36 7.13
CA MET A 1 -8.78 8.52 6.21
C MET A 1 -9.15 7.14 5.70
N ASN A 2 -10.30 6.93 5.06
CA ASN A 2 -10.81 5.58 4.73
C ASN A 2 -10.54 5.28 3.24
N TRP A 3 -9.35 4.75 2.90
CA TRP A 3 -8.98 4.35 1.53
C TRP A 3 -10.00 3.37 0.91
N THR A 4 -10.77 2.68 1.76
CA THR A 4 -11.88 1.77 1.40
C THR A 4 -12.96 2.39 0.53
N ASN A 5 -13.17 3.73 0.57
CA ASN A 5 -14.13 4.41 -0.30
C ASN A 5 -13.64 4.54 -1.75
N LYS A 6 -12.34 4.36 -1.99
CA LYS A 6 -11.73 4.46 -3.32
C LYS A 6 -11.46 3.07 -3.91
N ILE A 7 -10.96 2.10 -3.11
CA ILE A 7 -10.50 0.78 -3.60
C ILE A 7 -10.69 -0.31 -2.54
N SER A 8 -10.96 -1.55 -2.98
CA SER A 8 -11.03 -2.74 -2.10
C SER A 8 -9.71 -3.53 -2.04
N ILE A 9 -9.46 -4.23 -0.92
CA ILE A 9 -8.28 -5.11 -0.76
C ILE A 9 -8.18 -6.12 -1.90
N ARG A 10 -9.30 -6.74 -2.29
CA ARG A 10 -9.31 -7.73 -3.37
C ARG A 10 -8.80 -7.17 -4.70
N GLN A 11 -9.05 -5.88 -4.98
CA GLN A 11 -8.52 -5.24 -6.17
C GLN A 11 -7.00 -5.01 -6.06
N ILE A 12 -6.51 -4.61 -4.89
CA ILE A 12 -5.07 -4.47 -4.63
C ILE A 12 -4.35 -5.81 -4.81
N GLU A 13 -4.90 -6.88 -4.24
CA GLU A 13 -4.36 -8.23 -4.36
C GLU A 13 -4.32 -8.68 -5.84
N ALA A 14 -5.41 -8.47 -6.58
CA ALA A 14 -5.46 -8.79 -8.01
C ALA A 14 -4.43 -8.00 -8.84
N LEU A 15 -4.19 -6.72 -8.50
CA LEU A 15 -3.17 -5.88 -9.16
C LEU A 15 -1.75 -6.36 -8.84
N LEU A 16 -1.50 -6.76 -7.59
CA LEU A 16 -0.23 -7.33 -7.14
C LEU A 16 0.10 -8.64 -7.86
N GLU A 17 -0.91 -9.49 -8.09
CA GLU A 17 -0.78 -10.76 -8.82
C GLU A 17 -0.62 -10.56 -10.33
N SER A 18 -1.33 -9.59 -10.90
CA SER A 18 -1.31 -9.31 -12.34
C SER A 18 -0.04 -8.60 -12.85
N ARG A 19 0.96 -8.38 -11.98
CA ARG A 19 2.20 -7.59 -12.25
C ARG A 19 1.91 -6.22 -12.86
N GLN A 20 0.77 -5.61 -12.53
CA GLN A 20 0.43 -4.26 -12.97
C GLN A 20 1.07 -3.23 -12.04
N GLU A 21 2.40 -3.30 -11.92
CA GLU A 21 3.18 -2.52 -10.96
C GLU A 21 3.05 -1.03 -11.22
N LYS A 22 2.97 -0.60 -12.49
CA LYS A 22 2.71 0.81 -12.83
C LYS A 22 1.38 1.33 -12.28
N SER A 23 0.29 0.61 -12.54
CA SER A 23 -1.04 1.00 -12.06
C SER A 23 -1.08 1.05 -10.53
N LEU A 24 -0.34 0.15 -9.88
CA LEU A 24 -0.24 0.11 -8.43
C LEU A 24 0.61 1.26 -7.88
N ILE A 25 1.72 1.61 -8.53
CA ILE A 25 2.54 2.78 -8.17
C ILE A 25 1.70 4.06 -8.32
N GLU A 26 1.03 4.27 -9.46
CA GLU A 26 0.19 5.45 -9.69
C GLU A 26 -0.91 5.58 -8.65
N LEU A 27 -1.48 4.44 -8.23
CA LEU A 27 -2.45 4.42 -7.14
C LEU A 27 -1.83 4.83 -5.80
N LEU A 28 -0.70 4.23 -5.43
CA LEU A 28 -0.03 4.48 -4.15
C LEU A 28 0.48 5.92 -4.05
N SER A 29 0.98 6.50 -5.14
CA SER A 29 1.43 7.91 -5.19
C SER A 29 0.32 8.92 -4.89
N GLY A 30 -0.95 8.52 -5.00
CA GLY A 30 -2.10 9.37 -4.66
C GLY A 30 -2.61 9.20 -3.21
N LEU A 31 -2.00 8.31 -2.42
CA LEU A 31 -2.41 8.03 -1.04
C LEU A 31 -1.49 8.71 -0.03
N HIS A 32 -2.05 9.09 1.12
CA HIS A 32 -1.24 9.54 2.24
C HIS A 32 -0.49 8.36 2.88
N PRO A 33 0.69 8.57 3.48
CA PRO A 33 1.45 7.52 4.16
C PRO A 33 0.63 6.73 5.20
N ALA A 34 -0.19 7.41 6.01
CA ALA A 34 -1.08 6.77 6.97
C ALA A 34 -2.12 5.84 6.31
N ASP A 35 -2.64 6.22 5.14
CA ASP A 35 -3.60 5.38 4.40
C ASP A 35 -2.90 4.14 3.80
N ILE A 36 -1.63 4.27 3.39
CA ILE A 36 -0.81 3.15 2.91
C ILE A 36 -0.44 2.21 4.06
N ALA A 37 -0.11 2.74 5.24
CA ALA A 37 0.15 1.94 6.44
C ALA A 37 -1.08 1.11 6.82
N ASP A 38 -2.26 1.73 6.83
CA ASP A 38 -3.51 1.02 7.08
C ASP A 38 -3.80 -0.05 6.02
N LEU A 39 -3.59 0.28 4.73
CA LEU A 39 -3.69 -0.70 3.63
C LEU A 39 -2.78 -1.91 3.86
N ILE A 40 -1.51 -1.69 4.21
CA ILE A 40 -0.53 -2.74 4.49
C ILE A 40 -0.98 -3.61 5.66
N ASN A 41 -1.55 -3.03 6.73
CA ASN A 41 -2.08 -3.77 7.86
C ASN A 41 -3.26 -4.68 7.50
N HIS A 42 -4.06 -4.29 6.50
CA HIS A 42 -5.18 -5.06 6.00
C HIS A 42 -4.81 -6.18 5.01
N LEU A 43 -3.57 -6.18 4.47
CA LEU A 43 -3.09 -7.27 3.63
C LEU A 43 -2.81 -8.52 4.47
N SER A 44 -3.21 -9.68 3.96
CA SER A 44 -3.07 -10.95 4.68
C SER A 44 -1.70 -11.61 4.48
N SER A 45 -1.01 -11.31 3.38
CA SER A 45 0.28 -11.93 3.05
C SER A 45 1.46 -10.98 3.30
N ASP A 46 2.46 -11.44 4.06
CA ASP A 46 3.72 -10.71 4.23
C ASP A 46 4.44 -10.43 2.91
N ASP A 47 4.32 -11.32 1.91
CA ASP A 47 4.89 -11.09 0.58
C ASP A 47 4.19 -9.92 -0.14
N GLN A 48 2.86 -9.80 -0.02
CA GLN A 48 2.11 -8.67 -0.57
C GLN A 48 2.50 -7.36 0.14
N LYS A 49 2.63 -7.39 1.48
CA LYS A 49 3.09 -6.23 2.26
C LYS A 49 4.47 -5.76 1.81
N LYS A 50 5.43 -6.68 1.72
CA LYS A 50 6.78 -6.38 1.21
C LYS A 50 6.75 -5.82 -0.20
N LYS A 51 5.92 -6.40 -1.08
CA LYS A 51 5.81 -5.95 -2.47
C LYS A 51 5.28 -4.53 -2.58
N ILE A 52 4.24 -4.16 -1.81
CA ILE A 52 3.78 -2.77 -1.71
C ILE A 52 4.94 -1.88 -1.24
N PHE A 53 5.63 -2.29 -0.18
CA PHE A 53 6.72 -1.52 0.40
C PHE A 53 7.87 -1.25 -0.60
N PHE A 54 8.22 -2.24 -1.42
CA PHE A 54 9.24 -2.11 -2.47
C PHE A 54 8.83 -1.21 -3.65
N LEU A 55 7.55 -0.91 -3.80
CA LEU A 55 7.04 -0.01 -4.86
C LEU A 55 7.01 1.45 -4.42
N LEU A 56 7.19 1.74 -3.14
CA LEU A 56 7.21 3.10 -2.60
C LEU A 56 8.61 3.72 -2.76
N ASP A 57 8.64 5.01 -3.06
CA ASP A 57 9.88 5.79 -2.96
C ASP A 57 10.34 5.86 -1.50
N VAL A 58 11.65 6.03 -1.31
CA VAL A 58 12.31 5.96 0.01
C VAL A 58 11.73 6.96 1.02
N GLU A 59 11.33 8.15 0.58
CA GLU A 59 10.73 9.18 1.43
C GLU A 59 9.39 8.69 1.99
N ILE A 60 8.46 8.30 1.11
CA ILE A 60 7.14 7.78 1.49
C ILE A 60 7.27 6.51 2.32
N ALA A 61 8.15 5.59 1.93
CA ALA A 61 8.40 4.35 2.65
C ALA A 61 8.83 4.63 4.10
N SER A 62 9.67 5.66 4.32
CA SER A 62 10.09 6.04 5.67
C SER A 62 8.94 6.56 6.53
N GLU A 63 8.05 7.37 5.96
CA GLU A 63 6.85 7.88 6.65
C GLU A 63 5.88 6.74 6.97
N VAL A 64 5.66 5.81 6.03
CA VAL A 64 4.81 4.63 6.24
C VAL A 64 5.30 3.75 7.39
N ILE A 65 6.61 3.58 7.57
CA ILE A 65 7.16 2.82 8.72
C ILE A 65 6.80 3.49 10.05
N VAL A 66 6.87 4.81 10.11
CA VAL A 66 6.51 5.57 11.31
C VAL A 66 5.03 5.35 11.64
N GLU A 67 4.15 5.53 10.66
CA GLU A 67 2.71 5.32 10.80
C GLU A 67 2.36 3.88 11.22
N LEU A 68 3.04 2.88 10.66
CA LEU A 68 2.89 1.47 11.06
C LEU A 68 3.33 1.20 12.50
N SER A 69 4.25 2.01 13.04
CA SER A 69 4.73 1.89 14.42
C SER A 69 3.85 2.63 15.43
N GLU A 70 3.10 3.63 14.97
CA GLU A 70 2.16 4.42 15.78
C GLU A 70 0.75 3.81 15.87
N ASN A 71 0.44 2.81 15.02
CA ASN A 71 -0.84 2.13 14.92
C ASN A 71 -0.86 0.76 15.63
#